data_AF-A0A2J0LKL8-F1
#
_entry.id   AF-A0A2J0LKL8-F1
#
_cell.length_a   1.000
_cell.length_b   1.000
_cell.length_c   1.000
_cell.angle_alpha   90.00
_cell.angle_beta   90.00
_cell.angle_gamma   90.00
#
_symmetry.space_group_name_H-M   'P 1'
#
loop_
_entity.id
_entity.type
_entity.pdbx_description
1 polymer ?
#
loop_
_entity_poly.entity_id
_entity_poly.type
_entity_poly.pdbx_seq_one_letter_code
_entity_poly.pdbx_strand_id
1 'polypeptide(L)' 'MAKKLLGFQDVLKEELKDKDFKKFYEEEGRRLALGYKIAKLRQKQGLTQ' A
#
# COMPACT_ATOMS: atom_id res chain seq x y z
N MET A 1 6.69 -7.80 -32.08
CA MET A 1 5.80 -7.93 -30.91
C MET A 1 5.65 -6.55 -30.27
N ALA A 2 4.42 -6.03 -30.14
CA ALA A 2 4.20 -4.74 -29.47
C ALA A 2 4.48 -4.90 -27.96
N LYS A 3 5.30 -4.03 -27.37
CA LYS A 3 5.52 -4.00 -25.92
C LYS A 3 4.25 -3.44 -25.26
N LYS A 4 3.61 -4.23 -24.39
CA LYS A 4 2.48 -3.76 -23.58
C LYS A 4 3.02 -2.86 -22.48
N LEU A 5 2.48 -1.65 -22.35
CA LEU A 5 2.77 -0.78 -21.22
C LEU A 5 2.16 -1.41 -19.95
N LEU A 6 2.99 -1.68 -18.94
CA LEU A 6 2.53 -2.22 -17.65
C LEU A 6 2.20 -1.06 -16.71
N GLY A 7 1.01 -1.13 -16.10
CA GLY A 7 0.64 -0.23 -15.01
C GLY A 7 1.11 -0.77 -13.66
N PHE A 8 1.10 0.09 -12.65
CA PHE A 8 1.42 -0.29 -11.27
C PHE A 8 0.60 -1.50 -10.79
N GLN A 9 -0.70 -1.53 -11.10
CA GLN A 9 -1.59 -2.64 -10.71
C GLN A 9 -1.24 -3.94 -11.43
N ASP A 10 -0.71 -3.88 -12.66
CA ASP A 10 -0.28 -5.08 -13.39
C ASP A 10 0.98 -5.66 -12.75
N VAL A 11 1.97 -4.81 -12.44
CA VAL A 11 3.20 -5.23 -11.77
C VAL A 11 2.88 -5.77 -10.38
N LEU A 12 2.07 -5.05 -9.60
CA LEU A 12 1.72 -5.45 -8.24
C LEU A 12 1.02 -6.82 -8.20
N LYS A 13 0.13 -7.11 -9.16
CA LYS A 13 -0.53 -8.42 -9.24
C LYS A 13 0.45 -9.56 -9.46
N GLU A 14 1.51 -9.32 -10.24
CA GLU A 14 2.54 -10.32 -10.48
C GLU A 14 3.39 -10.52 -9.23
N GLU A 15 3.85 -9.44 -8.58
CA GLU A 15 4.63 -9.51 -7.34
C GLU A 15 3.87 -10.18 -6.19
N LEU A 16 2.55 -9.96 -6.08
CA LEU A 16 1.69 -10.58 -5.07
C LEU A 16 1.54 -12.11 -5.21
N LYS A 17 2.02 -12.71 -6.32
CA LYS A 17 2.09 -14.17 -6.45
C LYS A 17 3.23 -14.76 -5.61
N ASP A 18 4.28 -13.97 -5.33
CA ASP A 18 5.33 -14.35 -4.41
C ASP A 18 4.82 -14.28 -2.96
N LYS A 19 4.98 -15.37 -2.22
CA LYS A 19 4.41 -15.51 -0.87
C LYS A 19 5.11 -14.62 0.15
N ASP A 20 6.41 -14.40 0.01
CA ASP A 20 7.18 -13.58 0.94
C ASP A 20 6.90 -12.10 0.68
N PHE A 21 6.90 -11.69 -0.60
CA PHE A 21 6.48 -10.35 -0.99
C PHE A 21 5.07 -10.03 -0.48
N LYS A 22 4.10 -10.93 -0.72
CA LYS A 22 2.73 -10.75 -0.27
C LYS A 22 2.64 -10.58 1.25
N LYS A 23 3.38 -11.38 2.02
CA LYS A 23 3.39 -11.30 3.48
C LYS A 23 3.84 -9.92 3.97
N PHE A 24 4.96 -9.41 3.45
CA PHE A 24 5.47 -8.10 3.85
C PHE A 24 4.58 -6.96 3.35
N TYR A 25 4.05 -7.09 2.13
CA TYR A 25 3.09 -6.12 1.58
C TYR A 25 1.84 -5.98 2.46
N GLU A 26 1.27 -7.11 2.92
CA GLU A 26 0.13 -7.11 3.82
C GLU A 26 0.47 -6.52 5.20
N GLU A 27 1.66 -6.80 5.73
CA GLU A 27 2.12 -6.24 7.00
C GLU A 27 2.26 -4.71 6.93
N GLU A 28 2.90 -4.21 5.89
CA GLU A 28 3.02 -2.77 5.63
C GLU A 28 1.64 -2.13 5.40
N GLY A 29 0.73 -2.83 4.71
CA GLY A 29 -0.66 -2.39 4.56
C GLY A 29 -1.38 -2.18 5.90
N ARG A 30 -1.16 -3.06 6.89
CA ARG A 30 -1.72 -2.90 8.24
C ARG A 30 -1.13 -1.70 8.97
N ARG A 31 0.19 -1.48 8.86
CA ARG A 31 0.89 -0.33 9.45
C ARG A 31 0.38 0.98 8.84
N LEU A 32 0.23 1.02 7.52
CA LEU A 32 -0.34 2.16 6.80
C LEU A 32 -1.77 2.45 7.24
N ALA A 33 -2.61 1.42 7.37
CA ALA A 33 -3.99 1.59 7.85
C ALA A 33 -4.04 2.19 9.26
N LEU A 34 -3.13 1.80 10.15
CA LEU A 34 -2.99 2.41 11.48
C LEU A 34 -2.53 3.87 11.37
N GLY A 35 -1.53 4.16 10.54
CA GLY A 35 -1.06 5.51 10.27
C GLY A 35 -2.18 6.43 9.78
N TYR A 36 -3.02 5.97 8.86
CA TYR A 36 -4.19 6.71 8.40
C TYR A 36 -5.21 6.97 9.50
N LYS A 37 -5.45 6.01 10.40
CA LYS A 37 -6.35 6.22 11.55
C LYS A 37 -5.81 7.32 12.47
N ILE A 38 -4.51 7.27 12.77
CA ILE A 38 -3.85 8.29 13.60
C ILE A 38 -3.92 9.66 12.92
N ALA A 39 -3.61 9.75 11.62
CA ALA A 39 -3.68 11.00 10.86
C ALA A 39 -5.10 11.59 10.88
N LYS A 40 -6.13 10.76 10.71
CA LYS A 40 -7.54 11.19 10.82
C LYS A 40 -7.88 11.69 12.23
N LEU A 41 -7.40 11.04 13.27
CA LEU A 41 -7.61 11.50 14.66
C LEU A 41 -6.94 12.85 14.91
N ARG A 42 -5.69 13.02 14.45
CA ARG A 42 -4.95 14.29 14.54
C ARG A 42 -5.68 15.42 13.82
N GLN A 43 -6.15 15.16 12.61
CA GLN A 43 -6.91 16.13 11.83
C GLN A 43 -8.18 16.57 12.56
N LYS A 44 -8.92 15.62 13.16
CA LYS A 44 -10.11 15.93 13.98
C LYS A 44 -9.79 16.79 15.20
N GLN A 45 -8.58 16.68 15.73
CA GLN A 45 -8.10 17.46 16.88
C GLN A 45 -7.45 18.79 16.47
N GLY A 46 -7.41 19.12 15.18
CA GLY A 46 -6.75 20.34 14.68
C GLY A 46 -5.23 20.31 14.74
N LEU A 47 -4.62 19.13 14.91
CA LEU A 47 -3.18 18.97 14.96
C LEU A 47 -2.60 18.84 13.54
N THR A 48 -1.79 19.82 13.11
CA THR A 48 -1.07 19.76 11.84
C THR A 48 0.13 18.81 11.93
N GLN A 49 0.71 18.43 10.78
CA GLN A 49 1.98 17.69 10.74
C GLN A 49 3.12 18.56 11.23
#